data_AF-A0A7V2MPJ1-F1
#
_entry.id   AF-A0A7V2MPJ1-F1
#
_cell.length_a   1.000
_cell.length_b   1.000
_cell.length_c   1.000
_cell.angle_alpha   90.00
_cell.angle_beta   90.00
_cell.angle_gamma   90.00
#
_symmetry.space_group_name_H-M   'P 1'
#
loop_
_entity.id
_entity.type
_entity.pdbx_description
1 polymer ?
#
loop_
_entity_poly.entity_id
_entity_poly.type
_entity_poly.pdbx_seq_one_letter_code
_entity_poly.pdbx_strand_id
1 'polypeptide(L)'
;MDKRQLTLAIIISNLTNPAVVLMAAVIVVISRFADSPSELWGWSAVSGALLVLPGFLYALALWRKEKVIDLDLSRREDRVVPLMLASLGALVGGTIVSRLGIDERLVTISYVLVAMLIMLTIITTVWKISLHTATMSALVSLLVFYQGEAYSYLYLLLLPTAWARLTLRQHTKAQLAIGAVLGVILTLILSAVFRAKL
;
A
#
# COMPACT_ATOMS: atom_id res chain seq x y z
N MET A 1 17.70 -11.73 21.29
CA MET A 1 17.02 -10.45 20.93
C MET A 1 16.25 -10.01 22.15
N ASP A 2 16.44 -8.78 22.61
CA ASP A 2 15.75 -8.30 23.82
C ASP A 2 14.23 -8.18 23.56
N LYS A 3 13.40 -8.47 24.57
CA LYS A 3 11.94 -8.35 24.53
C LYS A 3 11.52 -6.94 24.11
N ARG A 4 12.25 -5.90 24.55
CA ARG A 4 12.00 -4.51 24.14
C ARG A 4 12.19 -4.28 22.65
N GLN A 5 13.26 -4.85 22.06
CA GLN A 5 13.51 -4.74 20.62
C GLN A 5 12.42 -5.44 19.81
N LEU A 6 11.96 -6.61 20.25
CA LEU A 6 10.86 -7.33 19.61
C LEU A 6 9.56 -6.52 19.66
N THR A 7 9.20 -5.98 20.83
CA THR A 7 8.01 -5.13 20.98
C THR A 7 8.07 -3.91 20.06
N LEU A 8 9.22 -3.23 20.00
CA LEU A 8 9.40 -2.07 19.13
C LEU A 8 9.25 -2.45 17.64
N ALA A 9 9.82 -3.58 17.22
CA ALA A 9 9.69 -4.06 15.85
C ALA A 9 8.24 -4.38 15.48
N ILE A 10 7.45 -4.96 16.40
CA ILE A 10 6.02 -5.21 16.19
C ILE A 10 5.26 -3.90 16.01
N ILE A 11 5.50 -2.92 16.89
CA ILE A 11 4.84 -1.61 16.81
C ILE A 11 5.14 -0.93 15.48
N ILE A 12 6.43 -0.84 15.11
CA ILE A 12 6.84 -0.23 13.83
C ILE A 12 6.24 -0.99 12.66
N SER A 13 6.25 -2.32 12.69
CA SER A 13 5.66 -3.14 11.62
C SER A 13 4.16 -2.89 11.47
N ASN A 14 3.41 -2.76 12.56
CA ASN A 14 1.98 -2.49 12.51
C ASN A 14 1.68 -1.07 12.03
N LEU A 15 2.46 -0.08 12.46
CA LEU A 15 2.33 1.31 12.00
C LEU A 15 2.67 1.45 10.51
N THR A 16 3.61 0.65 10.02
CA THR A 16 4.06 0.64 8.62
C THR A 16 3.35 -0.43 7.80
N ASN A 17 2.31 -1.06 8.35
CA ASN A 17 1.55 -2.08 7.64
C ASN A 17 0.93 -1.48 6.37
N PRO A 18 1.04 -2.14 5.20
CA PRO A 18 0.56 -1.61 3.93
C PRO A 18 -0.89 -1.13 3.96
N ALA A 19 -1.79 -1.85 4.62
CA ALA A 19 -3.20 -1.48 4.69
C ALA A 19 -3.41 -0.21 5.53
N VAL A 20 -2.69 -0.08 6.64
CA VAL A 20 -2.75 1.09 7.52
C VAL A 20 -2.24 2.33 6.81
N VAL A 21 -1.06 2.25 6.21
CA VAL A 21 -0.44 3.39 5.52
C VAL A 21 -1.25 3.77 4.26
N LEU A 22 -1.76 2.79 3.52
CA LEU A 22 -2.64 3.03 2.37
C LEU A 22 -3.93 3.75 2.79
N MET A 23 -4.60 3.29 3.85
CA MET A 23 -5.83 3.94 4.32
C MET A 23 -5.58 5.35 4.84
N ALA A 24 -4.49 5.58 5.55
CA ALA A 24 -4.09 6.91 5.96
C ALA A 24 -3.90 7.83 4.74
N ALA A 25 -3.19 7.36 3.71
CA ALA A 25 -3.00 8.12 2.48
C ALA A 25 -4.32 8.40 1.74
N VAL A 26 -5.21 7.41 1.63
CA VAL A 26 -6.53 7.56 1.02
C VAL A 26 -7.38 8.59 1.76
N ILE A 27 -7.44 8.54 3.09
CA ILE A 27 -8.18 9.52 3.90
C ILE A 27 -7.62 10.93 3.68
N VAL A 28 -6.29 11.09 3.67
CA VAL A 28 -5.65 12.37 3.39
C VAL A 28 -6.01 12.88 2.00
N VAL A 29 -5.96 12.02 0.98
CA VAL A 29 -6.34 12.39 -0.39
C VAL A 29 -7.80 12.81 -0.47
N ILE A 30 -8.74 11.99 0.06
CA ILE A 30 -10.17 12.32 0.05
C ILE A 30 -10.46 13.62 0.80
N SER A 31 -9.76 13.89 1.92
CA SER A 31 -9.94 15.13 2.68
C SER A 31 -9.63 16.42 1.90
N ARG A 32 -8.92 16.31 0.76
CA ARG A 32 -8.66 17.44 -0.14
C ARG A 32 -9.82 17.76 -1.07
N PHE A 33 -10.71 16.81 -1.29
CA PHE A 33 -11.78 16.89 -2.29
C PHE A 33 -13.18 16.78 -1.69
N ALA A 34 -13.31 16.26 -0.46
CA ALA A 34 -14.61 16.11 0.20
C ALA A 34 -15.13 17.45 0.70
N ASP A 35 -16.38 17.78 0.37
CA ASP A 35 -17.06 19.02 0.78
C ASP A 35 -17.66 18.92 2.20
N SER A 36 -17.77 17.71 2.74
CA SER A 36 -18.37 17.46 4.05
C SER A 36 -17.72 16.29 4.80
N PRO A 37 -17.82 16.25 6.14
CA PRO A 37 -17.38 15.09 6.92
C PRO A 37 -18.06 13.77 6.50
N SER A 38 -19.35 13.83 6.12
CA SER A 38 -20.08 12.66 5.64
C SER A 38 -19.51 12.11 4.34
N GLU A 39 -19.12 13.00 3.42
CA GLU A 39 -18.50 12.60 2.16
C GLU A 39 -17.11 12.02 2.37
N LEU A 40 -16.30 12.66 3.24
CA LEU A 40 -14.97 12.15 3.62
C LEU A 40 -15.06 10.72 4.16
N TRP A 41 -15.92 10.48 5.15
CA TRP A 41 -16.04 9.17 5.77
C TRP A 41 -16.74 8.17 4.86
N GLY A 42 -17.71 8.60 4.05
CA GLY A 42 -18.38 7.77 3.04
C GLY A 42 -17.41 7.21 2.01
N TRP A 43 -16.64 8.07 1.34
CA TRP A 43 -15.66 7.62 0.34
C TRP A 43 -14.48 6.87 0.96
N SER A 44 -14.09 7.21 2.20
CA SER A 44 -13.06 6.45 2.93
C SER A 44 -13.55 5.04 3.26
N ALA A 45 -14.81 4.89 3.67
CA ALA A 45 -15.41 3.57 3.93
C ALA A 45 -15.53 2.74 2.65
N VAL A 46 -15.98 3.33 1.54
CA VAL A 46 -16.01 2.67 0.22
C VAL A 46 -14.61 2.21 -0.19
N SER A 47 -13.61 3.08 -0.05
CA SER A 47 -12.22 2.75 -0.38
C SER A 47 -11.68 1.62 0.50
N GLY A 48 -11.94 1.66 1.82
CA GLY A 48 -11.57 0.58 2.74
C GLY A 48 -12.25 -0.74 2.41
N ALA A 49 -13.53 -0.71 2.02
CA ALA A 49 -14.29 -1.87 1.60
C ALA A 49 -13.73 -2.50 0.30
N LEU A 50 -13.22 -1.69 -0.63
CA LEU A 50 -12.63 -2.16 -1.87
C LEU A 50 -11.18 -2.66 -1.70
N LEU A 51 -10.37 -1.97 -0.88
CA LEU A 51 -8.92 -2.17 -0.84
C LEU A 51 -8.44 -3.05 0.32
N VAL A 52 -9.08 -2.96 1.49
CA VAL A 52 -8.58 -3.57 2.74
C VAL A 52 -9.47 -4.69 3.23
N LEU A 53 -10.79 -4.49 3.19
CA LEU A 53 -11.76 -5.45 3.71
C LEU A 53 -11.61 -6.86 3.10
N PRO A 54 -11.36 -7.06 1.79
CA PRO A 54 -11.22 -8.40 1.23
C PRO A 54 -10.05 -9.17 1.86
N GLY A 55 -8.91 -8.51 2.07
CA GLY A 55 -7.75 -9.11 2.72
C GLY A 55 -7.98 -9.42 4.19
N PHE A 56 -8.67 -8.53 4.91
CA PHE A 56 -9.06 -8.77 6.29
C PHE A 56 -10.01 -9.97 6.43
N LEU A 57 -11.05 -10.05 5.59
CA LEU A 57 -11.98 -11.18 5.58
C LEU A 57 -11.28 -12.49 5.22
N TYR A 58 -10.32 -12.45 4.29
CA TYR A 58 -9.50 -13.60 3.94
C TYR A 58 -8.64 -14.08 5.12
N ALA A 59 -7.96 -13.17 5.82
CA ALA A 59 -7.19 -13.49 7.03
C ALA A 59 -8.08 -14.09 8.13
N LEU A 60 -9.30 -13.57 8.31
CA LEU A 60 -10.27 -14.11 9.27
C LEU A 60 -10.76 -15.52 8.86
N ALA A 61 -10.94 -15.78 7.57
CA ALA A 61 -11.29 -17.10 7.06
C ALA A 61 -10.17 -18.12 7.29
N LEU A 62 -8.90 -17.73 7.08
CA LEU A 62 -7.74 -18.56 7.39
C LEU A 62 -7.62 -18.86 8.89
N TRP A 63 -7.86 -17.88 9.75
CA TRP A 63 -7.85 -18.09 11.20
C TRP A 63 -8.82 -19.19 11.64
N ARG A 64 -10.01 -19.28 11.03
CA ARG A 64 -10.97 -20.34 11.36
C ARG A 64 -10.42 -21.75 11.10
N LYS A 65 -9.51 -21.88 10.14
CA LYS A 65 -8.84 -23.14 9.77
C LYS A 65 -7.57 -23.39 10.60
N GLU A 66 -6.78 -22.35 10.85
CA GLU A 66 -5.42 -22.50 11.39
C GLU A 66 -5.27 -22.09 12.86
N LYS A 67 -6.33 -21.54 13.47
CA LYS A 67 -6.38 -21.07 14.86
C LYS A 67 -5.38 -19.96 15.23
N VAL A 68 -4.65 -19.41 14.25
CA VAL A 68 -3.73 -18.27 14.41
C VAL A 68 -4.15 -17.15 13.45
N ILE A 69 -4.27 -15.91 13.95
CA ILE A 69 -4.56 -14.73 13.11
C ILE A 69 -3.23 -14.17 12.61
N ASP A 70 -3.06 -14.13 11.29
CA ASP A 70 -1.90 -13.51 10.63
C ASP A 70 -2.38 -12.43 9.65
N LEU A 71 -2.48 -11.19 10.14
CA LEU A 71 -2.91 -10.03 9.34
C LEU A 71 -1.85 -9.57 8.33
N ASP A 72 -0.59 -9.99 8.51
CA ASP A 72 0.49 -9.71 7.57
C ASP A 72 0.52 -10.71 6.41
N LEU A 73 -0.33 -11.74 6.47
CA LEU A 73 -0.38 -12.85 5.53
C LEU A 73 1.05 -13.31 5.24
N SER A 74 1.78 -13.74 6.27
CA SER A 74 3.23 -13.93 6.24
C SER A 74 3.64 -14.99 5.23
N ARG A 75 2.77 -15.96 4.94
CA ARG A 75 2.94 -16.92 3.86
C ARG A 75 2.58 -16.30 2.51
N ARG A 76 3.39 -16.58 1.49
CA ARG A 76 3.28 -15.93 0.19
C ARG A 76 1.98 -16.31 -0.52
N GLU A 77 1.63 -17.59 -0.42
CA GLU A 77 0.42 -18.21 -0.96
C GLU A 77 -0.86 -17.53 -0.45
N ASP A 78 -0.88 -17.09 0.81
CA ASP A 78 -2.03 -16.42 1.41
C ASP A 78 -2.20 -14.97 0.94
N ARG A 79 -1.19 -14.39 0.28
CA ARG A 79 -1.22 -12.99 -0.19
C ARG A 79 -1.89 -12.84 -1.55
N VAL A 80 -1.82 -13.87 -2.39
CA VAL A 80 -2.18 -13.74 -3.81
C VAL A 80 -3.65 -13.38 -3.95
N VAL A 81 -4.55 -14.11 -3.28
CA VAL A 81 -6.00 -13.86 -3.36
C VAL A 81 -6.37 -12.46 -2.82
N PRO A 82 -5.92 -12.05 -1.62
CA PRO A 82 -6.12 -10.68 -1.13
C PRO A 82 -5.59 -9.59 -2.07
N LEU A 83 -4.40 -9.76 -2.65
CA LEU A 83 -3.83 -8.78 -3.57
C LEU A 83 -4.59 -8.73 -4.90
N MET A 84 -5.08 -9.85 -5.41
CA MET A 84 -5.96 -9.89 -6.59
C MET A 84 -7.27 -9.14 -6.34
N LEU A 85 -7.92 -9.38 -5.20
CA LEU A 85 -9.16 -8.71 -4.83
C LEU A 85 -8.94 -7.21 -4.63
N ALA A 86 -7.85 -6.81 -3.96
CA ALA A 86 -7.47 -5.41 -3.83
C ALA A 86 -7.16 -4.75 -5.19
N SER A 87 -6.52 -5.48 -6.11
CA SER A 87 -6.27 -5.00 -7.48
C SER A 87 -7.58 -4.72 -8.23
N LEU A 88 -8.56 -5.63 -8.11
CA LEU A 88 -9.88 -5.45 -8.69
C LEU A 88 -10.61 -4.27 -8.05
N GLY A 89 -10.58 -4.17 -6.71
CA GLY A 89 -11.17 -3.06 -5.98
C GLY A 89 -10.56 -1.71 -6.36
N ALA A 90 -9.23 -1.66 -6.52
CA ALA A 90 -8.53 -0.48 -7.01
C ALA A 90 -8.91 -0.12 -8.45
N LEU A 91 -9.11 -1.12 -9.32
CA LEU A 91 -9.53 -0.87 -10.70
C LEU A 91 -10.94 -0.28 -10.75
N VAL A 92 -11.86 -0.82 -9.95
CA VAL A 92 -13.22 -0.28 -9.79
C VAL A 92 -13.16 1.15 -9.27
N GLY A 93 -12.43 1.38 -8.17
CA GLY A 93 -12.27 2.70 -7.57
C GLY A 93 -11.64 3.71 -8.53
N GLY A 94 -10.56 3.35 -9.22
CA GLY A 94 -9.90 4.20 -10.21
C GLY A 94 -10.79 4.51 -11.42
N THR A 95 -11.62 3.56 -11.84
CA THR A 95 -12.62 3.80 -12.90
C THR A 95 -13.69 4.77 -12.43
N ILE A 96 -14.19 4.64 -11.20
CA ILE A 96 -15.15 5.59 -10.61
C ILE A 96 -14.55 7.00 -10.59
N VAL A 97 -13.34 7.14 -10.02
CA VAL A 97 -12.60 8.41 -9.98
C VAL A 97 -12.43 9.02 -11.38
N SER A 98 -12.02 8.21 -12.37
CA SER A 98 -11.87 8.66 -13.75
C SER A 98 -13.17 9.13 -14.39
N ARG A 99 -14.31 8.53 -14.05
CA ARG A 99 -15.62 8.93 -14.60
C ARG A 99 -16.20 10.16 -13.93
N LEU A 100 -15.86 10.39 -12.66
CA LEU A 100 -16.28 11.60 -11.94
C LEU A 100 -15.52 12.85 -12.42
N GLY A 101 -14.31 12.68 -13.00
CA GLY A 101 -13.57 13.77 -13.64
C GLY A 101 -13.18 14.90 -12.68
N ILE A 102 -13.03 14.59 -11.39
CA ILE A 102 -12.82 15.60 -10.33
C ILE A 102 -11.44 16.26 -10.47
N ASP A 103 -10.38 15.46 -10.62
CA ASP A 103 -8.99 15.93 -10.73
C ASP A 103 -8.13 14.89 -11.43
N GLU A 104 -7.37 15.30 -12.45
CA GLU A 104 -6.53 14.41 -13.26
C GLU A 104 -5.36 13.79 -12.47
N ARG A 105 -4.87 14.48 -11.44
CA ARG A 105 -3.86 13.94 -10.51
C ARG A 105 -4.47 12.81 -9.70
N LEU A 106 -5.72 12.95 -9.27
CA LEU A 106 -6.42 11.89 -8.54
C LEU A 106 -6.60 10.64 -9.42
N VAL A 107 -6.99 10.83 -10.68
CA VAL A 107 -7.06 9.75 -11.67
C VAL A 107 -5.69 9.06 -11.82
N THR A 108 -4.62 9.83 -11.96
CA THR A 108 -3.26 9.29 -12.09
C THR A 108 -2.85 8.49 -10.86
N ILE A 109 -3.06 9.03 -9.65
CA ILE A 109 -2.76 8.36 -8.39
C ILE A 109 -3.53 7.04 -8.28
N SER A 110 -4.81 7.02 -8.66
CA SER A 110 -5.61 5.79 -8.66
C SER A 110 -5.04 4.73 -9.62
N TYR A 111 -4.65 5.11 -10.84
CA TYR A 111 -4.07 4.15 -11.79
C TYR A 111 -2.63 3.71 -11.42
N VAL A 112 -1.85 4.55 -10.73
CA VAL A 112 -0.59 4.13 -10.11
C VAL A 112 -0.85 3.05 -9.05
N LEU A 113 -1.86 3.22 -8.20
CA LEU A 113 -2.25 2.21 -7.21
C LEU A 113 -2.68 0.90 -7.88
N VAL A 114 -3.49 0.95 -8.94
CA VAL A 114 -3.90 -0.22 -9.73
C VAL A 114 -2.69 -0.97 -10.26
N ALA A 115 -1.78 -0.27 -10.95
CA ALA A 115 -0.59 -0.88 -11.52
C ALA A 115 0.31 -1.48 -10.44
N MET A 116 0.48 -0.79 -9.31
CA MET A 116 1.24 -1.29 -8.17
C MET A 116 0.66 -2.58 -7.60
N LEU A 117 -0.65 -2.64 -7.36
CA LEU A 117 -1.30 -3.85 -6.84
C LEU A 117 -1.21 -5.01 -7.83
N ILE A 118 -1.39 -4.77 -9.13
CA ILE A 118 -1.23 -5.79 -10.17
C ILE A 118 0.21 -6.31 -10.20
N MET A 119 1.20 -5.42 -10.23
CA MET A 119 2.61 -5.82 -10.26
C MET A 119 3.03 -6.59 -9.00
N LEU A 120 2.58 -6.13 -7.83
CA LEU A 120 2.83 -6.83 -6.56
C LEU A 120 2.14 -8.20 -6.54
N THR A 121 0.93 -8.32 -7.08
CA THR A 121 0.23 -9.60 -7.23
C THR A 121 1.05 -10.56 -8.09
N ILE A 122 1.43 -10.13 -9.31
CA ILE A 122 2.20 -10.93 -10.27
C ILE A 122 3.51 -11.41 -9.63
N ILE A 123 4.31 -10.50 -9.06
CA ILE A 123 5.57 -10.88 -8.43
C ILE A 123 5.34 -11.85 -7.27
N THR A 124 4.30 -11.62 -6.46
CA THR A 124 3.98 -12.48 -5.31
C THR A 124 3.58 -13.90 -5.71
N THR A 125 3.12 -14.14 -6.95
CA THR A 125 2.88 -15.52 -7.46
C THR A 125 4.14 -16.35 -7.62
N VAL A 126 5.33 -15.73 -7.69
CA VAL A 126 6.62 -16.43 -7.84
C VAL A 126 7.62 -16.15 -6.72
N TRP A 127 7.57 -14.96 -6.09
CA TRP A 127 8.57 -14.55 -5.10
C TRP A 127 7.98 -13.62 -4.01
N LYS A 128 8.38 -13.81 -2.75
CA LYS A 128 7.84 -13.05 -1.61
C LYS A 128 8.45 -11.63 -1.53
N ILE A 129 7.92 -10.69 -2.31
CA ILE A 129 8.29 -9.27 -2.23
C ILE A 129 7.76 -8.60 -0.94
N SER A 130 8.44 -7.55 -0.48
CA SER A 130 7.99 -6.78 0.70
C SER A 130 6.97 -5.70 0.30
N LEU A 131 5.69 -5.95 0.60
CA LEU A 131 4.62 -4.97 0.44
C LEU A 131 4.84 -3.71 1.29
N HIS A 132 5.47 -3.83 2.46
CA HIS A 132 5.71 -2.70 3.36
C HIS A 132 6.62 -1.64 2.71
N THR A 133 7.76 -2.08 2.19
CA THR A 133 8.72 -1.18 1.54
C THR A 133 8.22 -0.71 0.17
N ALA A 134 7.49 -1.56 -0.57
CA ALA A 134 6.86 -1.18 -1.83
C ALA A 134 5.82 -0.06 -1.62
N THR A 135 4.86 -0.25 -0.72
CA THR A 135 3.82 0.76 -0.44
C THR A 135 4.41 2.05 0.11
N MET A 136 5.33 1.97 1.08
CA MET A 136 5.95 3.16 1.68
C MET A 136 6.71 3.98 0.63
N SER A 137 7.56 3.34 -0.16
CA SER A 137 8.32 4.03 -1.21
C SER A 137 7.43 4.61 -2.31
N ALA A 138 6.34 3.92 -2.68
CA ALA A 138 5.36 4.43 -3.64
C ALA A 138 4.72 5.73 -3.16
N LEU A 139 4.23 5.74 -1.92
CA LEU A 139 3.55 6.90 -1.35
C LEU A 139 4.50 8.09 -1.17
N VAL A 140 5.73 7.85 -0.73
CA VAL A 140 6.76 8.89 -0.68
C VAL A 140 7.07 9.41 -2.08
N SER A 141 7.15 8.53 -3.08
CA SER A 141 7.41 8.93 -4.49
C SER A 141 6.27 9.76 -5.06
N LEU A 142 5.00 9.45 -4.74
CA LEU A 142 3.85 10.27 -5.10
C LEU A 142 3.94 11.65 -4.45
N LEU A 143 4.27 11.72 -3.15
CA LEU A 143 4.46 13.00 -2.45
C LEU A 143 5.57 13.83 -3.10
N VAL A 144 6.73 13.22 -3.37
CA VAL A 144 7.85 13.90 -4.04
C VAL A 144 7.44 14.41 -5.42
N PHE A 145 6.75 13.58 -6.22
CA PHE A 145 6.36 13.93 -7.59
C PHE A 145 5.34 15.08 -7.64
N TYR A 146 4.33 15.07 -6.76
CA TYR A 146 3.24 16.05 -6.80
C TYR A 146 3.45 17.26 -5.88
N GLN A 147 4.16 17.10 -4.77
CA GLN A 147 4.34 18.12 -3.74
C GLN A 147 5.77 18.67 -3.68
N GLY A 148 6.73 18.04 -4.37
CA GLY A 148 8.11 18.52 -4.53
C GLY A 148 9.16 17.75 -3.73
N GLU A 149 10.43 17.97 -4.08
CA GLU A 149 11.59 17.25 -3.54
C GLU A 149 11.79 17.41 -2.03
N ALA A 150 11.20 18.45 -1.44
CA ALA A 150 11.21 18.67 0.01
C ALA A 150 10.64 17.48 0.79
N TYR A 151 9.82 16.60 0.19
CA TYR A 151 9.29 15.40 0.85
C TYR A 151 10.21 14.17 0.77
N SER A 152 11.35 14.27 0.09
CA SER A 152 12.30 13.15 -0.11
C SER A 152 12.87 12.61 1.21
N TYR A 153 12.96 13.42 2.26
CA TYR A 153 13.40 12.96 3.58
C TYR A 153 12.49 11.84 4.15
N LEU A 154 11.23 11.72 3.69
CA LEU A 154 10.34 10.65 4.12
C LEU A 154 10.78 9.27 3.65
N TYR A 155 11.69 9.16 2.67
CA TYR A 155 12.32 7.87 2.34
C TYR A 155 13.11 7.29 3.54
N LEU A 156 13.51 8.12 4.52
CA LEU A 156 14.11 7.64 5.77
C LEU A 156 13.18 6.72 6.56
N LEU A 157 11.86 6.75 6.33
CA LEU A 157 10.89 5.81 6.93
C LEU A 157 11.11 4.36 6.47
N LEU A 158 11.82 4.14 5.35
CA LEU A 158 12.22 2.80 4.92
C LEU A 158 13.19 2.15 5.90
N LEU A 159 14.02 2.94 6.62
CA LEU A 159 14.99 2.42 7.59
C LEU A 159 14.32 1.71 8.78
N PRO A 160 13.41 2.34 9.56
CA PRO A 160 12.72 1.66 10.64
C PRO A 160 11.81 0.54 10.12
N THR A 161 11.19 0.71 8.94
CA THR A 161 10.36 -0.33 8.30
C THR A 161 11.19 -1.57 7.99
N ALA A 162 12.32 -1.42 7.31
CA ALA A 162 13.22 -2.51 6.96
C ALA A 162 13.81 -3.18 8.21
N TRP A 163 14.22 -2.39 9.20
CA TRP A 163 14.68 -2.90 10.48
C TRP A 163 13.63 -3.78 11.15
N ALA A 164 12.38 -3.32 11.25
CA ALA A 164 11.30 -4.08 11.86
C ALA A 164 11.07 -5.42 11.13
N ARG A 165 11.02 -5.40 9.79
CA ARG A 165 10.79 -6.63 8.99
C ARG A 165 11.94 -7.62 9.05
N LEU A 166 13.19 -7.15 9.13
CA LEU A 166 14.37 -8.01 9.34
C LEU A 166 14.38 -8.60 10.76
N THR A 167 14.10 -7.77 11.76
CA THR A 167 14.04 -8.15 13.18
C THR A 167 12.97 -9.22 13.44
N LEU A 168 11.81 -9.07 12.81
CA LEU A 168 10.72 -10.05 12.85
C LEU A 168 10.95 -11.27 11.93
N ARG A 169 12.09 -11.33 11.23
CA ARG A 169 12.45 -12.40 10.28
C ARG A 169 11.43 -12.63 9.18
N GLN A 170 10.72 -11.57 8.81
CA GLN A 170 9.63 -11.64 7.84
C GLN A 170 10.12 -11.53 6.40
N HIS A 171 11.27 -10.90 6.19
CA HIS A 171 11.84 -10.65 4.88
C HIS A 171 13.37 -10.72 4.87
N THR A 172 13.94 -10.89 3.67
CA THR A 172 15.37 -10.71 3.41
C THR A 172 15.67 -9.27 2.96
N LYS A 173 16.95 -8.87 3.01
CA LYS A 173 17.39 -7.56 2.48
C LYS A 173 17.01 -7.36 1.01
N ALA A 174 17.14 -8.41 0.19
CA ALA A 174 16.77 -8.37 -1.23
C ALA A 174 15.26 -8.13 -1.42
N GLN A 175 14.40 -8.79 -0.64
CA GLN A 175 12.94 -8.59 -0.69
C GLN A 175 12.52 -7.17 -0.33
N LEU A 176 13.23 -6.55 0.60
CA LEU A 176 13.01 -5.16 1.02
C LEU A 176 13.53 -4.17 -0.04
N ALA A 177 14.75 -4.37 -0.53
CA ALA A 177 15.36 -3.49 -1.53
C ALA A 177 14.58 -3.50 -2.84
N ILE A 178 14.24 -4.68 -3.36
CA ILE A 178 13.46 -4.80 -4.60
C ILE A 178 12.04 -4.25 -4.41
N GLY A 179 11.43 -4.44 -3.23
CA GLY A 179 10.15 -3.82 -2.88
C GLY A 179 10.22 -2.28 -2.98
N ALA A 180 11.20 -1.66 -2.33
CA ALA A 180 11.40 -0.22 -2.38
C ALA A 180 11.68 0.30 -3.80
N VAL A 181 12.58 -0.36 -4.54
CA VAL A 181 12.94 0.04 -5.91
C VAL A 181 11.74 -0.05 -6.85
N LEU A 182 10.97 -1.13 -6.77
CA LEU A 182 9.74 -1.28 -7.56
C LEU A 182 8.77 -0.13 -7.29
N GLY A 183 8.57 0.22 -6.01
CA GLY A 183 7.65 1.29 -5.64
C GLY A 183 8.06 2.66 -6.14
N VAL A 184 9.36 2.98 -6.10
CA VAL A 184 9.89 4.22 -6.68
C VAL A 184 9.71 4.23 -8.20
N ILE A 185 10.26 3.22 -8.88
CA ILE A 185 10.32 3.20 -10.35
C ILE A 185 8.92 3.22 -10.96
N LEU A 186 8.02 2.35 -10.49
CA LEU A 186 6.68 2.25 -11.08
C LEU A 186 5.88 3.53 -10.86
N THR A 187 5.99 4.14 -9.68
CA THR A 187 5.31 5.40 -9.36
C THR A 187 5.81 6.54 -10.24
N LEU A 188 7.12 6.73 -10.35
CA LEU A 188 7.70 7.84 -11.10
C LEU A 188 7.43 7.70 -12.60
N ILE A 189 7.59 6.50 -13.17
CA ILE A 189 7.33 6.25 -14.59
C ILE A 189 5.87 6.52 -14.91
N LEU A 190 4.93 5.92 -14.17
CA LEU A 190 3.51 6.09 -14.46
C LEU A 190 3.07 7.53 -14.24
N SER A 191 3.48 8.18 -13.15
CA SER A 191 3.13 9.58 -12.90
C SER A 191 3.68 10.50 -13.99
N ALA A 192 4.89 10.24 -14.52
CA ALA A 192 5.45 10.99 -15.65
C ALA A 192 4.66 10.74 -16.96
N VAL A 193 4.31 9.49 -17.26
CA VAL A 193 3.54 9.12 -18.46
C VAL A 193 2.15 9.75 -18.46
N PHE A 194 1.46 9.75 -17.32
CA PHE A 194 0.15 10.37 -17.22
C PHE A 194 0.24 11.90 -17.24
N ARG A 195 1.22 12.52 -16.56
CA ARG A 195 1.44 13.97 -16.61
C ARG A 195 1.72 14.47 -18.02
N ALA A 196 2.43 13.70 -18.85
CA ALA A 196 2.71 14.07 -20.24
C ALA A 196 1.48 14.01 -21.18
N LYS A 197 0.33 13.49 -20.70
CA LYS A 197 -0.93 13.44 -21.44
C LYS A 197 -1.92 14.55 -21.06
N LEU A 198 -1.56 15.38 -20.09
CA LEU A 198 -2.29 16.57 -19.64
C LEU A 198 -1.70 17.81 -20.32
#